data_AF-A0A3D5MI86-F1
#
_entry.id   AF-A0A3D5MI86-F1
#
_cell.length_a   1.000
_cell.length_b   1.000
_cell.length_c   1.000
_cell.angle_alpha   90.00
_cell.angle_beta   90.00
_cell.angle_gamma   90.00
#
_symmetry.space_group_name_H-M   'P 1'
#
loop_
_entity.id
_entity.type
_entity.pdbx_description
1 polymer ?
#
loop_
_entity_poly.entity_id
_entity_poly.type
_entity_poly.pdbx_seq_one_letter_code
_entity_poly.pdbx_strand_id
1 'polypeptide(L)'
;AEGAGAIYASTRPRAQETARAVAPDREVLVDALFIEAPLPPPRFPSWIKLSPRYWGVISRIWWHAFNHHEGQETRAEAEVRADQAARVLIARASEGHDVLVLAHGYFNHMVGQRLKAHGWRLAHNQGFKYWSQRRFVKR
;
A
#
# COMPACT_ATOMS: atom_id res chain seq x y z
N ALA A 1 14.37 -9.32 2.70
CA ALA A 1 14.78 -8.12 3.46
C ALA A 1 16.29 -7.93 3.40
N GLU A 2 17.08 -9.00 3.59
CA GLU A 2 18.55 -8.97 3.57
C GLU A 2 19.16 -8.17 2.41
N GLY A 3 18.70 -8.35 1.17
CA GLY A 3 19.23 -7.64 0.00
C GLY A 3 18.68 -6.23 -0.27
N ALA A 4 17.72 -5.72 0.51
CA ALA A 4 17.16 -4.38 0.28
C ALA A 4 18.11 -3.30 0.80
N GLY A 5 18.42 -2.25 0.02
CA GLY A 5 19.21 -1.12 0.53
C GLY A 5 18.35 -0.10 1.30
N ALA A 6 17.04 -0.08 1.08
CA ALA A 6 16.10 0.74 1.85
C ALA A 6 14.84 -0.06 2.24
N ILE A 7 14.36 0.14 3.46
CA ILE A 7 13.16 -0.51 4.00
C ILE A 7 12.20 0.56 4.50
N TYR A 8 10.99 0.57 3.96
CA TYR A 8 9.90 1.46 4.36
C TYR A 8 8.78 0.66 5.03
N ALA A 9 8.16 1.26 6.05
CA ALA A 9 6.92 0.77 6.63
C ALA A 9 5.90 1.89 6.77
N SER A 10 4.61 1.55 6.71
CA SER A 10 3.58 2.54 7.06
C SER A 10 3.57 2.84 8.56
N THR A 11 2.92 3.93 8.94
CA THR A 11 2.72 4.31 10.36
C THR A 11 1.81 3.35 11.14
N ARG A 12 1.17 2.35 10.52
CA ARG A 12 0.27 1.42 11.22
C ARG A 12 1.08 0.37 12.01
N PRO A 13 0.71 0.04 13.27
CA PRO A 13 1.44 -0.92 14.10
C PRO A 13 1.73 -2.26 13.41
N ARG A 14 0.71 -2.85 12.76
CA ARG A 14 0.85 -4.12 12.00
C ARG A 14 1.94 -4.11 10.92
N ALA A 15 2.15 -2.95 10.28
CA ALA A 15 3.19 -2.80 9.25
C ALA A 15 4.59 -2.74 9.89
N GLN A 16 4.72 -1.98 10.99
CA GLN A 16 5.97 -1.88 11.76
C GLN A 16 6.34 -3.21 12.42
N GLU A 17 5.36 -3.94 12.97
CA GLU A 17 5.56 -5.29 13.51
C GLU A 17 6.05 -6.27 12.44
N THR A 18 5.46 -6.20 11.24
CA THR A 18 5.94 -7.00 10.10
C THR A 18 7.38 -6.61 9.75
N ALA A 19 7.71 -5.31 9.75
CA ALA A 19 9.06 -4.82 9.49
C ALA A 19 10.09 -5.35 10.50
N ARG A 20 9.78 -5.29 11.79
CA ARG A 20 10.63 -5.86 12.85
C ARG A 20 10.82 -7.37 12.68
N ALA A 21 9.77 -8.08 12.25
CA ALA A 21 9.84 -9.52 12.05
C ALA A 21 10.68 -9.93 10.83
N VAL A 22 10.64 -9.16 9.72
CA VAL A 22 11.35 -9.53 8.48
C VAL A 22 12.73 -8.91 8.34
N ALA A 23 13.01 -7.83 9.07
CA ALA A 23 14.26 -7.10 9.03
C ALA A 23 14.73 -6.75 10.46
N PRO A 24 14.95 -7.76 11.32
CA PRO A 24 15.52 -7.52 12.64
C PRO A 24 16.85 -6.75 12.48
N ASP A 25 17.07 -5.78 13.34
CA ASP A 25 18.31 -4.99 13.43
C ASP A 25 18.61 -4.09 12.21
N ARG A 26 17.63 -3.88 11.32
CA ARG A 26 17.75 -2.93 10.21
C ARG A 26 16.96 -1.66 10.46
N GLU A 27 17.50 -0.54 10.00
CA GLU A 27 16.77 0.71 9.98
C GLU A 27 15.54 0.59 9.07
N VAL A 28 14.38 0.97 9.61
CA VAL A 28 13.10 1.00 8.89
C VAL A 28 12.59 2.42 8.90
N LEU A 29 12.41 3.01 7.72
CA LEU A 29 11.83 4.33 7.54
C LEU A 29 10.31 4.22 7.66
N VAL A 30 9.76 4.73 8.75
CA VAL A 30 8.31 4.77 8.99
C VAL A 30 7.74 6.05 8.40
N ASP A 31 6.83 5.92 7.44
CA ASP A 31 6.28 7.07 6.72
C ASP A 31 4.76 6.95 6.50
N ALA A 32 4.03 8.04 6.75
CA ALA A 32 2.60 8.14 6.52
C ALA A 32 2.25 8.09 5.01
N LEU A 33 3.22 8.38 4.14
CA LEU A 33 3.10 8.24 2.69
C LEU A 33 2.56 6.85 2.28
N PHE A 34 2.92 5.80 3.01
CA PHE A 34 2.51 4.42 2.75
C PHE A 34 1.29 3.94 3.57
N ILE A 35 0.57 4.84 4.25
CA ILE A 35 -0.66 4.47 4.98
C ILE A 35 -1.74 3.96 4.02
N GLU A 36 -2.60 3.04 4.50
CA GLU A 36 -3.73 2.53 3.72
C GLU A 36 -4.70 3.66 3.41
N ALA A 37 -5.39 3.56 2.26
CA ALA A 37 -6.51 4.43 1.95
C ALA A 37 -7.57 4.35 3.09
N PRO A 38 -8.31 5.43 3.37
CA PRO A 38 -9.18 5.51 4.54
C PRO A 38 -10.40 4.57 4.49
N LEU A 39 -10.81 4.15 3.27
CA LEU A 39 -11.80 3.10 2.98
C LEU A 39 -12.96 3.00 4.00
N PRO A 40 -13.70 4.09 4.29
CA PRO A 40 -14.80 4.02 5.23
C PRO A 40 -15.94 3.15 4.66
N PRO A 41 -16.61 2.35 5.51
CA PRO A 41 -17.79 1.60 5.07
C PRO A 41 -18.96 2.55 4.77
N PRO A 42 -19.92 2.13 3.93
CA PRO A 42 -21.18 2.85 3.77
C PRO A 42 -21.98 2.86 5.08
N ARG A 43 -22.80 3.89 5.27
CA ARG A 43 -23.70 4.04 6.43
C ARG A 43 -24.95 3.16 6.29
N PHE A 44 -24.75 1.85 6.26
CA PHE A 44 -25.84 0.90 6.21
C PHE A 44 -26.55 0.77 7.57
N PRO A 45 -27.84 0.42 7.57
CA PRO A 45 -28.55 0.15 8.82
C PRO A 45 -27.86 -0.91 9.68
N SER A 46 -27.89 -0.75 11.00
CA SER A 46 -27.19 -1.60 11.98
C SER A 46 -27.64 -3.07 11.99
N TRP A 47 -28.80 -3.39 11.40
CA TRP A 47 -29.28 -4.76 11.27
C TRP A 47 -28.62 -5.52 10.10
N ILE A 48 -27.91 -4.83 9.20
CA ILE A 48 -27.12 -5.50 8.15
C ILE A 48 -25.83 -6.05 8.77
N LYS A 49 -25.75 -7.37 8.84
CA LYS A 49 -24.59 -8.10 9.36
C LYS A 49 -23.85 -8.79 8.23
N LEU A 50 -22.61 -8.40 8.02
CA LEU A 50 -21.70 -9.00 7.05
C LEU A 50 -20.39 -9.39 7.73
N SER A 51 -19.71 -10.39 7.18
CA SER A 51 -18.38 -10.75 7.67
C SER A 51 -17.37 -9.63 7.34
N PRO A 52 -16.27 -9.50 8.10
CA PRO A 52 -15.24 -8.48 7.85
C PRO A 52 -14.68 -8.51 6.42
N ARG A 53 -14.61 -9.70 5.80
CA ARG A 53 -14.18 -9.86 4.41
C ARG A 53 -15.10 -9.10 3.44
N TYR A 54 -16.42 -9.24 3.59
CA TYR A 54 -17.37 -8.55 2.74
C TYR A 54 -17.39 -7.05 3.01
N TRP A 55 -17.31 -6.64 4.29
CA TRP A 55 -17.16 -5.23 4.63
C TRP A 55 -15.93 -4.60 3.97
N GLY A 56 -14.80 -5.30 3.95
CA GLY A 56 -13.60 -4.81 3.27
C GLY A 56 -13.77 -4.63 1.76
N VAL A 57 -14.57 -5.47 1.10
CA VAL A 57 -14.88 -5.33 -0.34
C VAL A 57 -15.83 -4.16 -0.58
N ILE A 58 -16.92 -4.10 0.20
CA ILE A 58 -17.94 -3.05 0.07
C ILE A 58 -17.34 -1.67 0.31
N SER A 59 -16.55 -1.50 1.37
CA SER A 59 -15.92 -0.21 1.71
C SER A 59 -15.00 0.29 0.59
N ARG A 60 -14.27 -0.63 -0.07
CA ARG A 60 -13.43 -0.28 -1.24
C ARG A 60 -14.26 0.17 -2.43
N ILE A 61 -15.32 -0.57 -2.77
CA ILE A 61 -16.21 -0.20 -3.87
C ILE A 61 -16.85 1.16 -3.56
N TRP A 62 -17.31 1.37 -2.33
CA TRP A 62 -17.97 2.60 -1.92
C TRP A 62 -17.05 3.82 -2.03
N TRP A 63 -15.85 3.73 -1.46
CA TRP A 63 -14.84 4.78 -1.56
C TRP A 63 -14.38 5.01 -3.01
N HIS A 64 -14.15 3.95 -3.78
CA HIS A 64 -13.57 4.07 -5.13
C HIS A 64 -14.56 4.51 -6.20
N ALA A 65 -15.80 3.99 -6.18
CA ALA A 65 -16.80 4.23 -7.22
C ALA A 65 -17.71 5.43 -6.89
N PHE A 66 -17.97 5.68 -5.61
CA PHE A 66 -18.90 6.72 -5.17
C PHE A 66 -18.22 7.89 -4.46
N ASN A 67 -16.88 7.89 -4.39
CA ASN A 67 -16.10 8.90 -3.66
C ASN A 67 -16.59 9.08 -2.22
N HIS A 68 -16.92 7.99 -1.53
CA HIS A 68 -17.32 8.03 -0.12
C HIS A 68 -16.10 8.02 0.79
N HIS A 69 -15.70 9.20 1.29
CA HIS A 69 -14.47 9.38 2.06
C HIS A 69 -14.68 9.96 3.47
N GLU A 70 -15.91 10.34 3.84
CA GLU A 70 -16.26 10.87 5.17
C GLU A 70 -15.33 12.00 5.67
N GLY A 71 -14.90 12.89 4.76
CA GLY A 71 -13.98 13.98 5.07
C GLY A 71 -12.51 13.57 5.19
N GLN A 72 -12.19 12.29 4.99
CA GLN A 72 -10.83 11.79 4.82
C GLN A 72 -10.41 11.89 3.34
N GLU A 73 -9.19 11.41 3.04
CA GLU A 73 -8.60 11.41 1.70
C GLU A 73 -9.55 10.78 0.64
N THR A 74 -9.76 11.54 -0.43
CA THR A 74 -10.51 11.14 -1.61
C THR A 74 -9.71 10.18 -2.50
N ARG A 75 -10.39 9.59 -3.49
CA ARG A 75 -9.70 8.76 -4.48
C ARG A 75 -8.63 9.54 -5.26
N ALA A 76 -8.95 10.76 -5.68
CA ALA A 76 -8.02 11.58 -6.48
C ALA A 76 -6.77 11.94 -5.68
N GLU A 77 -6.93 12.33 -4.42
CA GLU A 77 -5.80 12.62 -3.52
C GLU A 77 -4.95 11.38 -3.27
N ALA A 78 -5.59 10.22 -3.04
CA ALA A 78 -4.87 8.96 -2.88
C ALA A 78 -4.12 8.53 -4.16
N GLU A 79 -4.63 8.84 -5.35
CA GLU A 79 -3.93 8.63 -6.61
C GLU A 79 -2.70 9.52 -6.74
N VAL A 80 -2.79 10.79 -6.33
CA VAL A 80 -1.64 11.72 -6.25
C VAL A 80 -0.61 11.20 -5.24
N ARG A 81 -1.04 10.80 -4.05
CA ARG A 81 -0.16 10.23 -3.02
C ARG A 81 0.50 8.93 -3.48
N ALA A 82 -0.22 8.08 -4.21
CA ALA A 82 0.34 6.86 -4.79
C ALA A 82 1.41 7.17 -5.83
N ASP A 83 1.27 8.26 -6.61
CA ASP A 83 2.30 8.70 -7.55
C ASP A 83 3.53 9.24 -6.82
N GLN A 84 3.33 10.03 -5.77
CA GLN A 84 4.41 10.50 -4.91
C GLN A 84 5.18 9.33 -4.27
N ALA A 85 4.46 8.35 -3.70
CA ALA A 85 5.05 7.12 -3.18
C ALA A 85 5.86 6.39 -4.25
N ALA A 86 5.31 6.20 -5.45
CA ALA A 86 6.04 5.57 -6.54
C ALA A 86 7.33 6.33 -6.87
N ARG A 87 7.30 7.67 -6.98
CA ARG A 87 8.50 8.48 -7.25
C ARG A 87 9.57 8.35 -6.17
N VAL A 88 9.20 8.32 -4.89
CA VAL A 88 10.14 8.09 -3.78
C VAL A 88 10.81 6.73 -3.93
N LEU A 89 10.04 5.67 -4.22
CA LEU A 89 10.60 4.33 -4.42
C LEU A 89 11.52 4.26 -5.64
N ILE A 90 11.16 4.95 -6.73
CA ILE A 90 11.99 5.00 -7.94
C ILE A 90 13.30 5.71 -7.66
N ALA A 91 13.26 6.88 -7.00
CA ALA A 91 14.47 7.63 -6.66
C ALA A 91 15.43 6.79 -5.83
N ARG A 92 14.91 6.09 -4.82
CA ARG A 92 15.70 5.16 -3.99
C ARG A 92 16.23 3.97 -4.76
N ALA A 93 15.44 3.41 -5.67
CA ALA A 93 15.92 2.30 -6.49
C ALA A 93 17.00 2.73 -7.50
N SER A 94 16.95 3.98 -7.99
CA SER A 94 17.97 4.55 -8.86
C SER A 94 19.33 4.77 -8.18
N GLU A 95 19.41 4.72 -6.84
CA GLU A 95 20.66 4.70 -6.08
C GLU A 95 21.37 3.33 -6.17
N GLY A 96 20.81 2.35 -6.88
CA GLY A 96 21.41 1.02 -7.10
C GLY A 96 20.96 -0.04 -6.10
N HIS A 97 19.89 0.22 -5.35
CA HIS A 97 19.43 -0.63 -4.26
C HIS A 97 18.01 -1.16 -4.48
N ASP A 98 17.76 -2.40 -4.06
CA ASP A 98 16.39 -2.91 -3.91
C ASP A 98 15.67 -2.16 -2.77
N VAL A 99 14.41 -1.80 -2.99
CA VAL A 99 13.57 -1.12 -2.00
C VAL A 99 12.46 -2.05 -1.53
N LEU A 100 12.38 -2.28 -0.21
CA LEU A 100 11.32 -3.07 0.41
C LEU A 100 10.29 -2.14 1.06
N VAL A 101 9.01 -2.35 0.76
CA VAL A 101 7.90 -1.59 1.36
C VAL A 101 6.93 -2.53 2.06
N LEU A 102 6.69 -2.29 3.34
CA LEU A 102 5.80 -3.06 4.19
C LEU A 102 4.61 -2.20 4.60
N ALA A 103 3.50 -2.38 3.89
CA ALA A 103 2.33 -1.52 4.01
C ALA A 103 1.04 -2.31 3.77
N HIS A 104 0.13 -1.81 2.94
CA HIS A 104 -1.24 -2.32 2.89
C HIS A 104 -1.70 -2.61 1.48
N GLY A 105 -2.55 -3.63 1.35
CA GLY A 105 -2.82 -4.28 0.07
C GLY A 105 -3.46 -3.36 -0.96
N TYR A 106 -4.38 -2.47 -0.55
CA TYR A 106 -5.10 -1.64 -1.50
C TYR A 106 -4.25 -0.45 -1.95
N PHE A 107 -3.64 0.29 -1.02
CA PHE A 107 -2.73 1.37 -1.37
C PHE A 107 -1.49 0.88 -2.12
N ASN A 108 -0.89 -0.26 -1.75
CA ASN A 108 0.21 -0.86 -2.52
C ASN A 108 -0.20 -1.24 -3.94
N HIS A 109 -1.47 -1.59 -4.17
CA HIS A 109 -1.98 -1.79 -5.51
C HIS A 109 -1.97 -0.48 -6.31
N MET A 110 -2.41 0.63 -5.71
CA MET A 110 -2.38 1.96 -6.33
C MET A 110 -0.94 2.41 -6.65
N VAL A 111 -0.01 2.27 -5.69
CA VAL A 111 1.43 2.54 -5.92
C VAL A 111 1.96 1.67 -7.07
N GLY A 112 1.60 0.39 -7.10
CA GLY A 112 1.96 -0.51 -8.18
C GLY A 112 1.44 -0.10 -9.56
N GLN A 113 0.25 0.52 -9.64
CA GLN A 113 -0.26 1.10 -10.89
C GLN A 113 0.58 2.31 -11.32
N ARG A 114 0.99 3.17 -10.38
CA ARG A 114 1.84 4.32 -10.67
C ARG A 114 3.26 3.91 -11.07
N LEU A 115 3.84 2.90 -10.40
CA LEU A 115 5.11 2.30 -10.83
C LEU A 115 5.04 1.82 -12.29
N LYS A 116 3.94 1.15 -12.68
CA LYS A 116 3.72 0.74 -14.08
C LYS A 116 3.62 1.93 -15.03
N ALA A 117 2.93 2.99 -14.64
CA ALA A 117 2.86 4.24 -15.42
C ALA A 117 4.24 4.88 -15.60
N HIS A 118 5.15 4.72 -14.62
CA HIS A 118 6.56 5.13 -14.70
C HIS A 118 7.49 4.10 -15.38
N GLY A 119 6.93 3.13 -16.11
CA GLY A 119 7.67 2.16 -16.92
C GLY A 119 8.21 0.94 -16.16
N TRP A 120 7.81 0.72 -14.91
CA TRP A 120 8.20 -0.48 -14.17
C TRP A 120 7.31 -1.68 -14.52
N ARG A 121 7.92 -2.86 -14.62
CA ARG A 121 7.21 -4.11 -14.89
C ARG A 121 7.01 -4.90 -13.61
N LEU A 122 5.80 -5.42 -13.41
CA LEU A 122 5.51 -6.40 -12.36
C LEU A 122 6.16 -7.74 -12.73
N ALA A 123 7.25 -8.10 -12.06
CA ALA A 123 7.99 -9.33 -12.27
C ALA A 123 7.45 -10.51 -11.44
N HIS A 124 6.87 -10.22 -10.26
CA HIS A 124 6.31 -11.24 -9.37
C HIS A 124 5.06 -10.73 -8.68
N ASN A 125 4.04 -11.58 -8.53
CA ASN A 125 2.77 -11.23 -7.89
C ASN A 125 2.15 -12.40 -7.14
N GLN A 126 2.05 -12.28 -5.82
CA GLN A 126 1.41 -13.31 -4.96
C GLN A 126 -0.04 -12.98 -4.58
N GLY A 127 -0.67 -12.01 -5.25
CA GLY A 127 -2.07 -11.66 -5.02
C GLY A 127 -2.27 -10.71 -3.84
N PHE A 128 -3.23 -11.02 -2.97
CA PHE A 128 -3.68 -10.17 -1.85
C PHE A 128 -3.80 -10.93 -0.52
N LYS A 129 -3.04 -12.02 -0.36
CA LYS A 129 -3.00 -12.79 0.89
C LYS A 129 -2.18 -12.02 1.93
N TYR A 130 -2.31 -12.39 3.21
CA TYR A 130 -1.37 -11.90 4.22
C TYR A 130 0.06 -12.27 3.83
N TRP A 131 1.00 -11.35 4.06
CA TRP A 131 2.43 -11.53 3.75
C TRP A 131 2.73 -11.81 2.26
N SER A 132 1.75 -11.58 1.37
CA SER A 132 1.99 -11.69 -0.07
C SER A 132 2.84 -10.51 -0.57
N GLN A 133 3.79 -10.78 -1.45
CA GLN A 133 4.63 -9.76 -2.07
C GLN A 133 4.33 -9.53 -3.55
N ARG A 134 4.70 -8.34 -4.01
CA ARG A 134 4.82 -7.98 -5.43
C ARG A 134 6.21 -7.42 -5.67
N ARG A 135 6.84 -7.82 -6.76
CA ARG A 135 8.15 -7.31 -7.17
C ARG A 135 8.01 -6.56 -8.49
N PHE A 136 8.44 -5.30 -8.49
CA PHE A 136 8.52 -4.48 -9.68
C PHE A 136 9.99 -4.32 -10.07
N VAL A 137 10.28 -4.33 -11.37
CA VAL A 137 11.64 -4.16 -11.92
C VAL A 137 11.61 -3.19 -13.09
N LYS A 138 12.68 -2.42 -13.29
CA LYS A 138 12.91 -1.58 -14.47
C LYS A 138 14.06 -2.19 -15.27
N ARG A 139 13.92 -2.25 -16.59
CA ARG A 139 15.00 -2.67 -17.50
C ARG A 139 16.02 -1.55 -17.63
#